data_AF-A0AAQ3PFP3-F1
#
_entry.id   AF-A0AAQ3PFP3-F1
#
_cell.length_a   1.000
_cell.length_b   1.000
_cell.length_c   1.000
_cell.angle_alpha   90.00
_cell.angle_beta   90.00
_cell.angle_gamma   90.00
#
_symmetry.space_group_name_H-M   'P 1'
#
loop_
_entity.id
_entity.type
_entity.pdbx_description
1 polymer ?
#
loop_
_entity_poly.entity_id
_entity_poly.type
_entity_poly.pdbx_seq_one_letter_code
_entity_poly.pdbx_strand_id
1 'polypeptide(L)'
;MIVNMGPHHPSMHGVLRLIVTLDGEDVIDCEPILGYLHRGMEKIAENRTIIQYLPYVTRWDYLATMFTEAITVNGPEQLGNIQVPKRASYIRVIMLELSRIASHLLWLGPFMADIERVEGVGVVDVKEVINWGLSGPMLRASGIQWDLRKVDNYECYEEFHWEVQWQKEGDSLARYLVRIGEMIESIKIIQQALEGLPGGPYENLEIRCFDREKEPEWNEFEYRFISKKSSPSFELPKQELYVRIEAPKGELGIFLIGDQNGFSLEMENSSARFYKFANSSSIS
;
A
#
# COMPACT_ATOMS: atom_id res chain seq x y z
N MET A 1 -14.62 10.17 -33.53
CA MET A 1 -15.84 10.08 -32.70
C MET A 1 -15.44 10.20 -31.23
N ILE A 2 -16.18 10.96 -30.41
CA ILE A 2 -15.94 11.02 -28.96
C ILE A 2 -16.92 10.07 -28.27
N VAL A 3 -16.40 9.13 -27.49
CA VAL A 3 -17.18 8.15 -26.73
C VAL A 3 -16.95 8.38 -25.25
N ASN A 4 -18.05 8.50 -24.50
CA ASN A 4 -18.01 8.63 -23.05
C ASN A 4 -18.26 7.25 -22.41
N MET A 5 -17.22 6.69 -21.80
CA MET A 5 -17.28 5.40 -21.13
C MET A 5 -17.37 5.62 -19.61
N GLY A 6 -18.42 5.08 -18.97
CA GLY A 6 -18.66 5.25 -17.53
C GLY A 6 -19.72 6.32 -17.20
N PRO A 7 -19.97 6.62 -15.91
CA PRO A 7 -19.22 6.17 -14.72
C PRO A 7 -19.54 4.73 -14.27
N HIS A 8 -20.61 4.13 -14.82
CA HIS A 8 -21.00 2.75 -14.55
C HIS A 8 -20.81 1.90 -15.80
N HIS A 9 -19.75 1.08 -15.83
CA HIS A 9 -19.50 0.12 -16.90
C HIS A 9 -18.92 -1.18 -16.30
N PRO A 10 -19.37 -2.38 -16.70
CA PRO A 10 -18.90 -3.65 -16.12
C PRO A 10 -17.39 -3.87 -16.20
N SER A 11 -16.75 -3.39 -17.27
CA SER A 11 -15.29 -3.46 -17.45
C SER A 11 -14.51 -2.55 -16.50
N MET A 12 -15.18 -1.69 -15.73
CA MET A 12 -14.55 -0.80 -14.77
C MET A 12 -14.72 -1.40 -13.37
N HIS A 13 -13.61 -1.81 -12.75
CA HIS A 13 -13.58 -2.20 -11.35
C HIS A 13 -13.67 -0.95 -10.45
N GLY A 14 -14.88 -0.43 -10.29
CA GLY A 14 -15.20 0.76 -9.50
C GLY A 14 -15.95 1.82 -10.30
N VAL A 15 -15.72 3.09 -9.95
CA VAL A 15 -16.33 4.24 -10.62
C VAL A 15 -15.22 5.01 -11.31
N LEU A 16 -15.20 4.95 -12.64
CA LEU A 16 -14.25 5.65 -13.50
C LEU A 16 -15.01 6.17 -14.71
N ARG A 17 -14.67 7.36 -15.19
CA ARG A 17 -15.20 7.88 -16.44
C ARG A 17 -14.03 8.20 -17.37
N LEU A 18 -14.08 7.69 -18.58
CA LEU A 18 -13.09 7.93 -19.62
C LEU A 18 -13.78 8.60 -20.80
N ILE A 19 -13.26 9.76 -21.21
CA ILE A 19 -13.65 10.40 -22.47
C ILE A 19 -12.62 9.97 -23.49
N VAL A 20 -13.04 9.12 -24.43
CA VAL A 20 -12.15 8.54 -25.44
C VAL A 20 -12.43 9.16 -26.79
N THR A 21 -11.40 9.67 -27.45
CA THR A 21 -11.46 10.17 -28.82
C THR A 21 -10.95 9.08 -29.75
N LEU A 22 -11.85 8.58 -30.61
CA LEU A 22 -11.59 7.48 -31.54
C LEU A 22 -11.51 7.99 -32.98
N ASP A 23 -10.65 7.38 -33.79
CA ASP A 23 -10.72 7.41 -35.25
C ASP A 23 -10.90 5.99 -35.78
N GLY A 24 -12.13 5.66 -36.19
CA GLY A 24 -12.51 4.28 -36.45
C GLY A 24 -12.39 3.40 -35.19
N GLU A 25 -11.45 2.46 -35.23
CA GLU A 25 -11.13 1.53 -34.13
C GLU A 25 -9.93 2.01 -33.29
N ASP A 26 -9.16 2.99 -33.78
CA ASP A 26 -7.96 3.48 -33.13
C ASP A 26 -8.29 4.54 -32.07
N VAL A 27 -7.63 4.44 -30.92
CA VAL A 27 -7.74 5.42 -29.82
C VAL A 27 -6.69 6.51 -30.05
N ILE A 28 -7.15 7.74 -30.34
CA ILE A 28 -6.25 8.90 -30.49
C ILE A 28 -5.93 9.51 -29.13
N ASP A 29 -6.95 9.62 -28.27
CA ASP A 29 -6.82 10.29 -26.98
C ASP A 29 -7.79 9.70 -25.95
N CYS A 30 -7.41 9.77 -24.68
CA CYS A 30 -8.16 9.23 -23.56
C CYS A 30 -8.00 10.14 -22.34
N GLU A 31 -9.05 10.90 -22.01
CA GLU A 31 -9.09 11.75 -20.82
C GLU A 31 -9.79 11.03 -19.66
N PRO A 32 -9.06 10.63 -18.60
CA PRO A 32 -9.66 10.05 -17.42
C PRO A 32 -10.21 11.13 -16.48
N ILE A 33 -11.52 11.08 -16.25
CA ILE A 33 -12.17 11.91 -15.23
C ILE A 33 -12.15 11.16 -13.90
N LEU A 34 -11.27 11.64 -13.02
CA LEU A 34 -11.08 11.14 -11.66
C LEU A 34 -11.96 11.91 -10.65
N GLY A 35 -12.07 11.38 -9.42
CA GLY A 35 -12.67 12.11 -8.30
C GLY A 35 -14.07 11.65 -7.86
N TYR A 36 -14.73 10.74 -8.60
CA TYR A 36 -16.04 10.20 -8.19
C TYR A 36 -16.04 9.49 -6.83
N LEU A 37 -14.89 8.96 -6.41
CA LEU A 37 -14.70 8.31 -5.11
C LEU A 37 -13.89 9.18 -4.12
N HIS A 38 -13.62 10.44 -4.45
CA HIS A 38 -12.89 11.34 -3.57
C HIS A 38 -13.72 11.64 -2.31
N ARG A 39 -13.13 11.40 -1.14
CA ARG A 39 -13.79 11.53 0.16
C ARG A 39 -13.07 12.46 1.13
N GLY A 40 -12.07 13.21 0.66
CA GLY A 40 -11.28 14.12 1.50
C GLY A 40 -10.57 13.40 2.66
N MET A 41 -10.00 12.21 2.40
CA MET A 41 -9.38 11.38 3.45
C MET A 41 -8.22 12.09 4.15
N GLU A 42 -7.42 12.87 3.43
CA GLU A 42 -6.37 13.74 3.98
C GLU A 42 -6.94 14.74 4.99
N LYS A 43 -8.02 15.43 4.63
CA LYS A 43 -8.64 16.42 5.53
C LYS A 43 -9.26 15.80 6.78
N ILE A 44 -9.76 14.57 6.67
CA ILE A 44 -10.25 13.79 7.81
C ILE A 44 -9.09 13.42 8.73
N ALA A 45 -7.90 13.15 8.18
CA ALA A 45 -6.73 12.77 8.94
C ALA A 45 -6.28 13.89 9.90
N GLU A 46 -6.27 15.14 9.44
CA GLU A 46 -5.89 16.32 10.25
C GLU A 46 -6.70 16.48 11.55
N ASN A 47 -7.94 15.98 11.57
CA ASN A 47 -8.87 16.14 12.71
C ASN A 47 -8.98 14.87 13.58
N ARG A 48 -8.12 13.87 13.37
CA ARG A 48 -8.19 12.56 14.04
C ARG A 48 -6.84 12.14 14.59
N THR A 49 -6.86 11.36 15.66
CA THR A 49 -5.65 10.69 16.13
C THR A 49 -5.31 9.51 15.20
N ILE A 50 -4.05 9.08 15.19
CA ILE A 50 -3.57 7.97 14.34
C ILE A 50 -4.43 6.71 14.49
N ILE A 51 -4.76 6.33 15.73
CA ILE A 51 -5.57 5.16 16.04
C ILE A 51 -7.01 5.32 15.52
N GLN A 52 -7.58 6.52 15.64
CA GLN A 52 -8.91 6.82 15.10
C GLN A 52 -8.92 6.87 13.58
N TYR A 53 -7.79 7.19 12.95
CA TYR A 53 -7.64 7.30 11.51
C TYR A 53 -7.40 5.94 10.83
N LEU A 54 -6.79 4.98 11.52
CA LEU A 54 -6.48 3.65 10.97
C LEU A 54 -7.65 2.95 10.24
N PRO A 55 -8.91 2.97 10.74
CA PRO A 55 -10.03 2.38 10.02
C PRO A 55 -10.40 3.08 8.71
N TYR A 56 -9.98 4.33 8.50
CA TYR A 56 -10.16 5.03 7.23
C TYR A 56 -9.15 4.59 6.18
N VAL A 57 -7.92 4.29 6.63
CA VAL A 57 -6.80 3.89 5.79
C VAL A 57 -7.04 2.53 5.11
N THR A 58 -7.71 1.61 5.78
CA THR A 58 -8.17 0.34 5.18
C THR A 58 -9.06 0.54 3.95
N ARG A 59 -9.66 1.72 3.80
CA ARG A 59 -10.58 2.05 2.70
C ARG A 59 -9.91 2.75 1.54
N TRP A 60 -8.62 3.04 1.62
CA TRP A 60 -7.87 3.60 0.48
C TRP A 60 -7.63 2.55 -0.57
N ASP A 61 -7.09 1.41 -0.14
CA ASP A 61 -6.96 0.22 -0.95
C ASP A 61 -7.73 -0.93 -0.30
N TYR A 62 -8.93 -1.18 -0.81
CA TYR A 62 -9.83 -2.21 -0.29
C TYR A 62 -9.32 -3.65 -0.55
N LEU A 63 -8.21 -3.82 -1.27
CA LEU A 63 -7.61 -5.14 -1.54
C LEU A 63 -6.35 -5.37 -0.71
N ALA A 64 -5.47 -4.37 -0.68
CA ALA A 64 -4.19 -4.43 0.00
C ALA A 64 -4.26 -3.67 1.34
N THR A 65 -5.29 -3.94 2.15
CA THR A 65 -5.59 -3.16 3.36
C THR A 65 -4.46 -3.20 4.39
N MET A 66 -3.76 -4.33 4.50
CA MET A 66 -2.65 -4.50 5.44
C MET A 66 -1.47 -3.60 5.09
N PHE A 67 -1.25 -3.32 3.81
CA PHE A 67 -0.18 -2.41 3.38
C PHE A 67 -0.47 -0.97 3.77
N THR A 68 -1.73 -0.53 3.59
CA THR A 68 -2.12 0.84 3.94
C THR A 68 -2.09 1.04 5.46
N GLU A 69 -2.52 0.05 6.24
CA GLU A 69 -2.37 0.05 7.70
C GLU A 69 -0.90 0.07 8.12
N ALA A 70 -0.06 -0.81 7.54
CA ALA A 70 1.36 -0.90 7.89
C ALA A 70 2.08 0.43 7.66
N ILE A 71 1.85 1.12 6.55
CA ILE A 71 2.53 2.41 6.30
C ILE A 71 2.08 3.51 7.28
N THR A 72 0.81 3.48 7.71
CA THR A 72 0.27 4.46 8.67
C THR A 72 0.78 4.20 10.08
N VAL A 73 1.17 2.97 10.40
CA VAL A 73 1.78 2.60 11.69
C VAL A 73 3.29 2.78 11.68
N ASN A 74 3.97 2.39 10.60
CA ASN A 74 5.42 2.47 10.47
C ASN A 74 5.92 3.93 10.52
N GLY A 75 5.14 4.87 10.01
CA GLY A 75 5.49 6.28 10.05
C GLY A 75 5.63 6.87 11.46
N PRO A 76 4.58 6.81 12.29
CA PRO A 76 4.67 7.16 13.71
C PRO A 76 5.71 6.36 14.49
N GLU A 77 5.92 5.08 14.17
CA GLU A 77 6.95 4.26 14.80
C GLU A 77 8.37 4.77 14.50
N GLN A 78 8.64 5.12 13.24
CA GLN A 78 9.92 5.73 12.84
C GLN A 78 10.10 7.13 13.44
N LEU A 79 9.05 7.95 13.43
CA LEU A 79 9.10 9.31 13.93
C LEU A 79 9.22 9.36 15.47
N GLY A 80 8.61 8.40 16.18
CA GLY A 80 8.74 8.21 17.62
C GLY A 80 9.95 7.38 18.05
N ASN A 81 10.78 6.91 17.11
CA ASN A 81 11.90 6.00 17.34
C ASN A 81 11.52 4.77 18.20
N ILE A 82 10.34 4.21 17.94
CA ILE A 82 9.78 3.08 18.67
C ILE A 82 10.35 1.79 18.09
N GLN A 83 11.01 0.99 18.93
CA GLN A 83 11.47 -0.33 18.51
C GLN A 83 10.31 -1.32 18.44
N VAL A 84 10.10 -1.92 17.27
CA VAL A 84 9.09 -2.95 17.06
C VAL A 84 9.63 -4.31 17.53
N PRO A 85 8.89 -5.08 18.35
CA PRO A 85 9.30 -6.42 18.74
C PRO A 85 9.47 -7.34 17.52
N LYS A 86 10.51 -8.18 17.54
CA LYS A 86 10.83 -9.06 16.40
C LYS A 86 9.67 -9.98 16.01
N ARG A 87 8.93 -10.51 16.99
CA ARG A 87 7.74 -11.33 16.74
C ARG A 87 6.63 -10.55 16.02
N ALA A 88 6.43 -9.28 16.37
CA ALA A 88 5.44 -8.42 15.72
C ALA A 88 5.80 -8.17 14.26
N SER A 89 7.08 -7.89 13.98
CA SER A 89 7.57 -7.67 12.62
C SER A 89 7.39 -8.91 11.73
N TYR A 90 7.68 -10.12 12.23
CA TYR A 90 7.40 -11.37 11.52
C TYR A 90 5.92 -11.56 11.20
N ILE A 91 5.03 -11.30 12.17
CA ILE A 91 3.58 -11.40 11.97
C ILE A 91 3.12 -10.38 10.91
N ARG A 92 3.65 -9.15 10.92
CA ARG A 92 3.37 -8.14 9.89
C ARG A 92 3.80 -8.62 8.52
N VAL A 93 5.01 -9.15 8.37
CA VAL A 93 5.49 -9.68 7.07
C VAL A 93 4.59 -10.80 6.57
N ILE A 94 4.19 -11.75 7.41
CA ILE A 94 3.26 -12.82 7.02
C ILE A 94 1.92 -12.24 6.52
N MET A 95 1.35 -11.27 7.24
CA MET A 95 0.08 -10.63 6.87
C MET A 95 0.21 -9.79 5.59
N LEU A 96 1.32 -9.09 5.41
CA LEU A 96 1.61 -8.30 4.22
C LEU A 96 1.74 -9.21 2.99
N GLU A 97 2.48 -10.30 3.07
CA GLU A 97 2.65 -11.21 1.95
C GLU A 97 1.36 -11.99 1.63
N LEU A 98 0.54 -12.33 2.64
CA LEU A 98 -0.81 -12.86 2.41
C LEU A 98 -1.71 -11.85 1.68
N SER A 99 -1.67 -10.58 2.09
CA SER A 99 -2.39 -9.50 1.43
C SER A 99 -1.88 -9.25 0.01
N ARG A 100 -0.58 -9.44 -0.25
CA ARG A 100 0.01 -9.37 -1.59
C ARG A 100 -0.53 -10.45 -2.51
N ILE A 101 -0.55 -11.70 -2.05
CA ILE A 101 -1.14 -12.82 -2.79
C ILE A 101 -2.62 -12.55 -3.07
N ALA A 102 -3.40 -12.12 -2.07
CA ALA A 102 -4.81 -11.79 -2.25
C ALA A 102 -5.03 -10.68 -3.30
N SER A 103 -4.19 -9.64 -3.29
CA SER A 103 -4.25 -8.58 -4.30
C SER A 103 -3.96 -9.11 -5.70
N HIS A 104 -2.90 -9.90 -5.87
CA HIS A 104 -2.52 -10.46 -7.17
C HIS A 104 -3.54 -11.49 -7.70
N LEU A 105 -4.19 -12.27 -6.84
CA LEU A 105 -5.24 -13.21 -7.24
C LEU A 105 -6.45 -12.52 -7.88
N LEU A 106 -6.82 -11.32 -7.41
CA LEU A 106 -7.87 -10.55 -8.08
C LEU A 106 -7.45 -10.15 -9.50
N TRP A 107 -6.17 -9.80 -9.70
CA TRP A 107 -5.62 -9.49 -11.02
C TRP A 107 -5.50 -10.75 -11.89
N LEU A 108 -5.37 -11.93 -11.31
CA LEU A 108 -5.21 -13.18 -12.05
C LEU A 108 -6.46 -13.52 -12.89
N GLY A 109 -7.66 -13.31 -12.32
CA GLY A 109 -8.93 -13.69 -12.94
C GLY A 109 -9.14 -13.10 -14.34
N PRO A 110 -9.11 -11.77 -14.52
CA PRO A 110 -9.32 -11.15 -15.82
C PRO A 110 -8.24 -11.49 -16.86
N PHE A 111 -7.00 -11.76 -16.44
CA PHE A 111 -5.88 -11.97 -17.36
C PHE A 111 -5.74 -13.43 -17.84
N MET A 112 -6.17 -14.41 -17.06
CA MET A 112 -6.07 -15.83 -17.44
C MET A 112 -6.94 -16.19 -18.65
N ALA A 113 -8.04 -15.49 -18.89
CA ALA A 113 -8.93 -15.78 -20.01
C ALA A 113 -8.38 -15.29 -21.36
N ASP A 114 -7.39 -14.39 -21.36
CA ASP A 114 -7.05 -13.55 -22.50
C ASP A 114 -5.53 -13.43 -22.73
N ILE A 115 -4.76 -14.52 -22.53
CA ILE A 115 -3.29 -14.52 -22.67
C ILE A 115 -2.83 -14.00 -24.05
N GLU A 116 -3.46 -14.46 -25.13
CA GLU A 116 -3.14 -14.01 -26.51
C GLU A 116 -3.50 -12.54 -26.76
N ARG A 117 -4.38 -11.94 -25.95
CA ARG A 117 -4.83 -10.54 -26.11
C ARG A 117 -4.00 -9.54 -25.31
N VAL A 118 -3.13 -10.02 -24.42
CA VAL A 118 -2.29 -9.16 -23.56
C VAL A 118 -0.84 -9.10 -24.01
N GLU A 119 -0.42 -10.01 -24.90
CA GLU A 119 0.90 -9.98 -25.52
C GLU A 119 1.02 -8.76 -26.44
N GLY A 120 2.08 -7.97 -26.26
CA GLY A 120 2.33 -6.76 -27.06
C GLY A 120 1.40 -5.58 -26.79
N VAL A 121 0.49 -5.67 -25.80
CA VAL A 121 -0.44 -4.59 -25.47
C VAL A 121 0.10 -3.72 -24.35
N GLY A 122 0.09 -2.40 -24.57
CA GLY A 122 0.49 -1.40 -23.58
C GLY A 122 1.96 -1.53 -23.20
N VAL A 123 2.84 -1.61 -24.20
CA VAL A 123 4.30 -1.58 -24.03
C VAL A 123 4.70 -0.21 -23.51
N VAL A 124 5.56 -0.17 -22.51
CA VAL A 124 6.10 1.09 -21.96
C VAL A 124 7.62 0.97 -21.88
N ASP A 125 8.33 1.96 -22.43
CA ASP A 125 9.80 1.97 -22.39
C ASP A 125 10.33 2.34 -20.99
N VAL A 126 11.56 1.93 -20.71
CA VAL A 126 12.28 2.23 -19.46
C VAL A 126 12.28 3.72 -19.16
N LYS A 127 12.50 4.57 -20.17
CA LYS A 127 12.53 6.02 -19.98
C LYS A 127 11.17 6.59 -19.61
N GLU A 128 10.11 6.06 -20.22
CA GLU A 128 8.73 6.48 -19.95
C GLU A 128 8.32 6.09 -18.54
N VAL A 129 8.64 4.86 -18.11
CA VAL A 129 8.42 4.40 -16.73
C VAL A 129 9.02 5.38 -15.71
N ILE A 130 10.28 5.79 -15.91
CA ILE A 130 10.98 6.71 -15.00
C ILE A 130 10.37 8.11 -15.07
N ASN A 131 10.14 8.65 -16.27
CA ASN A 131 9.59 9.99 -16.44
C ASN A 131 8.17 10.12 -15.88
N TRP A 132 7.37 9.05 -15.96
CA TRP A 132 6.01 8.99 -15.44
C TRP A 132 5.92 8.62 -13.97
N GLY A 133 7.05 8.31 -13.31
CA GLY A 133 7.07 7.90 -11.90
C GLY A 133 6.34 6.57 -11.64
N LEU A 134 6.31 5.66 -12.62
CA LEU A 134 5.71 4.34 -12.44
C LEU A 134 6.59 3.46 -11.55
N SER A 135 5.97 2.71 -10.64
CA SER A 135 6.66 1.88 -9.66
C SER A 135 6.11 0.43 -9.58
N GLY A 136 6.81 -0.42 -8.83
CA GLY A 136 6.46 -1.83 -8.61
C GLY A 136 6.39 -2.68 -9.87
N PRO A 137 5.30 -3.44 -10.10
CA PRO A 137 5.22 -4.35 -11.24
C PRO A 137 5.33 -3.66 -12.60
N MET A 138 4.95 -2.38 -12.71
CA MET A 138 5.08 -1.62 -13.96
C MET A 138 6.55 -1.40 -14.32
N LEU A 139 7.36 -1.07 -13.31
CA LEU A 139 8.77 -0.79 -13.44
C LEU A 139 9.59 -2.08 -13.59
N ARG A 140 9.27 -3.12 -12.80
CA ARG A 140 9.89 -4.44 -12.88
C ARG A 140 9.62 -5.16 -14.21
N ALA A 141 8.44 -4.95 -14.81
CA ALA A 141 8.11 -5.55 -16.10
C ALA A 141 8.86 -4.91 -17.28
N SER A 142 9.43 -3.72 -17.08
CA SER A 142 10.13 -2.95 -18.13
C SER A 142 11.65 -3.12 -18.04
N GLY A 143 12.16 -4.03 -17.22
CA GLY A 143 13.58 -4.38 -17.13
C GLY A 143 14.35 -3.75 -15.97
N ILE A 144 13.71 -2.96 -15.10
CA ILE A 144 14.38 -2.35 -13.95
C ILE A 144 14.18 -3.23 -12.70
N GLN A 145 15.28 -3.75 -12.15
CA GLN A 145 15.28 -4.53 -10.92
C GLN A 145 15.27 -3.60 -9.69
N TRP A 146 14.12 -3.05 -9.37
CA TRP A 146 13.92 -2.18 -8.20
C TRP A 146 12.80 -2.70 -7.32
N ASP A 147 13.06 -2.78 -6.02
CA ASP A 147 12.08 -3.22 -5.01
C ASP A 147 12.42 -2.61 -3.65
N LEU A 148 11.49 -1.85 -3.06
CA LEU A 148 11.75 -1.17 -1.79
C LEU A 148 12.02 -2.14 -0.63
N ARG A 149 11.58 -3.39 -0.72
CA ARG A 149 11.83 -4.42 0.31
C ARG A 149 13.30 -4.80 0.44
N LYS A 150 14.12 -4.58 -0.61
CA LYS A 150 15.59 -4.78 -0.59
C LYS A 150 16.37 -3.48 -0.41
N VAL A 151 15.76 -2.33 -0.73
CA VAL A 151 16.43 -1.02 -0.71
C VAL A 151 16.28 -0.36 0.65
N ASP A 152 15.05 -0.25 1.16
CA ASP A 152 14.75 0.46 2.40
C ASP A 152 14.72 -0.47 3.61
N ASN A 153 14.65 -1.79 3.39
CA ASN A 153 14.73 -2.83 4.42
C ASN A 153 13.80 -2.60 5.61
N TYR A 154 12.55 -2.23 5.33
CA TYR A 154 11.54 -2.08 6.37
C TYR A 154 11.10 -3.45 6.93
N GLU A 155 10.62 -3.48 8.18
CA GLU A 155 10.27 -4.70 8.91
C GLU A 155 11.47 -5.69 9.01
N CYS A 156 11.29 -6.95 8.62
CA CYS A 156 12.35 -7.97 8.68
C CYS A 156 12.59 -8.67 7.33
N TYR A 157 12.36 -7.99 6.20
CA TYR A 157 12.57 -8.56 4.85
C TYR A 157 14.02 -8.99 4.56
N GLU A 158 15.01 -8.43 5.26
CA GLU A 158 16.43 -8.80 5.15
C GLU A 158 16.72 -10.23 5.62
N GLU A 159 15.93 -10.76 6.56
CA GLU A 159 16.17 -12.09 7.14
C GLU A 159 15.74 -13.24 6.21
N PHE A 160 15.00 -12.92 5.15
CA PHE A 160 14.43 -13.91 4.23
C PHE A 160 15.19 -13.97 2.90
N HIS A 161 15.34 -15.19 2.38
CA HIS A 161 15.92 -15.44 1.08
C HIS A 161 14.82 -15.45 0.00
N TRP A 162 14.86 -14.45 -0.88
CA TRP A 162 13.94 -14.28 -2.01
C TRP A 162 14.57 -13.41 -3.09
N GLU A 163 14.06 -13.54 -4.31
CA GLU A 163 14.57 -12.86 -5.50
C GLU A 163 13.55 -11.89 -6.10
N VAL A 164 14.01 -10.74 -6.56
CA VAL A 164 13.16 -9.74 -7.24
C VAL A 164 12.80 -10.26 -8.63
N GLN A 165 11.50 -10.38 -8.88
CA GLN A 165 10.96 -10.86 -10.16
C GLN A 165 10.86 -9.71 -11.16
N TRP A 166 11.41 -9.87 -12.34
CA TRP A 166 11.45 -8.84 -13.38
C TRP A 166 11.28 -9.46 -14.77
N GLN A 167 10.91 -8.63 -15.73
CA GLN A 167 10.76 -8.98 -17.15
C GLN A 167 11.30 -7.83 -18.00
N LYS A 168 11.55 -8.03 -19.30
CA LYS A 168 12.20 -7.04 -20.17
C LYS A 168 11.24 -6.40 -21.18
N GLU A 169 10.15 -7.08 -21.48
CA GLU A 169 9.28 -6.82 -22.62
C GLU A 169 8.40 -5.58 -22.41
N GLY A 170 8.12 -5.18 -21.18
CA GLY A 170 7.36 -3.97 -20.84
C GLY A 170 5.86 -4.04 -21.18
N ASP A 171 5.39 -5.15 -21.76
CA ASP A 171 4.01 -5.37 -22.17
C ASP A 171 3.11 -5.82 -21.00
N SER A 172 1.80 -5.95 -21.27
CA SER A 172 0.84 -6.38 -20.26
C SER A 172 1.08 -7.82 -19.79
N LEU A 173 1.59 -8.69 -20.67
CA LEU A 173 1.98 -10.07 -20.32
C LEU A 173 3.17 -10.10 -19.36
N ALA A 174 4.22 -9.32 -19.59
CA ALA A 174 5.36 -9.18 -18.69
C ALA A 174 4.91 -8.74 -17.29
N ARG A 175 4.01 -7.76 -17.20
CA ARG A 175 3.43 -7.32 -15.92
C ARG A 175 2.64 -8.43 -15.23
N TYR A 176 2.00 -9.32 -16.00
CA TYR A 176 1.28 -10.46 -15.47
C TYR A 176 2.26 -11.52 -14.92
N LEU A 177 3.30 -11.85 -15.68
CA LEU A 177 4.35 -12.79 -15.28
C LEU A 177 5.08 -12.34 -14.01
N VAL A 178 5.41 -11.04 -13.91
CA VAL A 178 6.00 -10.46 -12.68
C VAL A 178 5.11 -10.70 -11.46
N ARG A 179 3.79 -10.51 -11.57
CA ARG A 179 2.85 -10.74 -10.46
C ARG A 179 2.76 -12.22 -10.07
N ILE A 180 2.80 -13.13 -11.03
CA ILE A 180 2.86 -14.58 -10.75
C ILE A 180 4.14 -14.92 -10.00
N GLY A 181 5.28 -14.42 -10.49
CA GLY A 181 6.55 -14.59 -9.81
C GLY A 181 6.51 -14.04 -8.39
N GLU A 182 5.96 -12.83 -8.20
CA GLU A 182 5.82 -12.21 -6.88
C GLU A 182 5.00 -13.09 -5.93
N MET A 183 3.90 -13.71 -6.38
CA MET A 183 3.14 -14.63 -5.54
C MET A 183 3.96 -15.85 -5.11
N ILE A 184 4.79 -16.40 -6.00
CA ILE A 184 5.66 -17.54 -5.69
C ILE A 184 6.70 -17.14 -4.64
N GLU A 185 7.32 -15.97 -4.80
CA GLU A 185 8.28 -15.45 -3.82
C GLU A 185 7.61 -15.09 -2.49
N SER A 186 6.39 -14.54 -2.50
CA SER A 186 5.60 -14.33 -1.28
C SER A 186 5.35 -15.63 -0.52
N ILE A 187 5.04 -16.73 -1.22
CA ILE A 187 4.87 -18.05 -0.58
C ILE A 187 6.18 -18.51 0.08
N LYS A 188 7.33 -18.33 -0.60
CA LYS A 188 8.65 -18.66 -0.03
C LYS A 188 8.95 -17.84 1.23
N ILE A 189 8.65 -16.54 1.20
CA ILE A 189 8.84 -15.65 2.37
C ILE A 189 7.95 -16.12 3.53
N ILE A 190 6.68 -16.42 3.28
CA ILE A 190 5.75 -16.89 4.30
C ILE A 190 6.23 -18.20 4.92
N GLN A 191 6.70 -19.16 4.11
CA GLN A 191 7.24 -20.43 4.61
C GLN A 191 8.45 -20.22 5.53
N GLN A 192 9.41 -19.39 5.11
CA GLN A 192 10.58 -19.05 5.92
C GLN A 192 10.20 -18.30 7.21
N ALA A 193 9.23 -17.38 7.14
CA ALA A 193 8.74 -16.63 8.29
C ALA A 193 8.02 -17.53 9.31
N LEU A 194 7.30 -18.55 8.85
CA LEU A 194 6.64 -19.54 9.73
C LEU A 194 7.66 -20.45 10.42
N GLU A 195 8.71 -20.87 9.71
CA GLU A 195 9.79 -21.68 10.28
C GLU A 195 10.65 -20.88 11.27
N GLY A 196 10.89 -19.60 10.98
CA GLY A 196 11.72 -18.69 11.78
C GLY A 196 10.99 -17.90 12.86
N LEU A 197 9.68 -18.12 13.07
CA LEU A 197 8.87 -17.26 13.94
C LEU A 197 9.38 -17.24 15.39
N PRO A 198 9.92 -16.11 15.88
CA PRO A 198 10.46 -16.06 17.23
C PRO A 198 9.35 -16.01 18.28
N GLY A 199 9.64 -16.58 19.46
CA GLY A 199 8.87 -16.33 20.67
C GLY A 199 8.99 -14.87 21.14
N GLY A 200 8.23 -14.51 22.17
CA GLY A 200 8.30 -13.18 22.80
C GLY A 200 7.02 -12.33 22.63
N PRO A 201 7.08 -11.04 23.02
CA PRO A 201 5.93 -10.14 22.97
C PRO A 201 5.58 -9.77 21.52
N TYR A 202 4.29 -9.67 21.23
CA TYR A 202 3.75 -9.24 19.93
C TYR A 202 3.35 -7.76 19.92
N GLU A 203 3.39 -7.09 21.07
CA GLU A 203 3.13 -5.67 21.24
C GLU A 203 4.31 -5.05 22.00
N ASN A 204 4.63 -3.79 21.71
CA ASN A 204 5.62 -3.07 22.53
C ASN A 204 4.96 -2.73 23.87
N LEU A 205 5.35 -3.45 24.93
CA LEU A 205 4.79 -3.33 26.27
C LEU A 205 5.17 -1.99 26.94
N GLU A 206 6.29 -1.38 26.54
CA GLU A 206 6.80 -0.13 27.13
C GLU A 206 5.87 1.05 26.84
N ILE A 207 5.18 1.04 25.70
CA ILE A 207 4.19 2.06 25.31
C ILE A 207 2.95 2.05 26.22
N ARG A 208 2.56 0.88 26.75
CA ARG A 208 1.47 0.78 27.74
C ARG A 208 1.93 1.06 29.16
N CYS A 209 3.23 1.10 29.43
CA CYS A 209 3.74 1.29 30.79
C CYS A 209 3.52 2.72 31.34
N PHE A 210 2.98 3.66 30.56
CA PHE A 210 2.64 4.99 31.05
C PHE A 210 1.32 5.09 31.84
N ASP A 211 0.46 4.05 31.86
CA ASP A 211 -0.81 4.05 32.62
C ASP A 211 -0.92 2.87 33.63
N ARG A 212 0.20 2.38 34.18
CA ARG A 212 0.15 1.49 35.37
C ARG A 212 0.38 2.29 36.65
N GLU A 213 -0.48 3.27 36.93
CA GLU A 213 -0.59 3.78 38.29
C GLU A 213 -1.69 3.04 39.04
N LYS A 214 -1.22 2.23 40.00
CA LYS A 214 -1.91 1.53 41.11
C LYS A 214 -2.89 0.42 40.72
N GLU A 215 -2.79 -0.72 41.42
CA GLU A 215 -3.90 -1.65 41.57
C GLU A 215 -4.98 -0.92 42.39
N PRO A 216 -6.09 -0.47 41.78
CA PRO A 216 -7.11 0.26 42.53
C PRO A 216 -7.91 -0.72 43.38
N GLU A 217 -8.32 -0.30 44.57
CA GLU A 217 -9.12 -1.13 45.46
C GLU A 217 -10.48 -1.48 44.81
N TRP A 218 -10.93 -2.72 45.02
CA TRP A 218 -12.21 -3.21 44.52
C TRP A 218 -13.36 -2.37 45.11
N ASN A 219 -13.92 -1.46 44.29
CA ASN A 219 -15.04 -0.51 44.52
C ASN A 219 -14.70 0.99 44.53
N GLU A 220 -13.48 1.43 44.23
CA GLU A 220 -13.22 2.87 44.06
C GLU A 220 -13.88 3.47 42.81
N PHE A 221 -14.11 4.80 42.82
CA PHE A 221 -14.69 5.53 41.68
C PHE A 221 -13.88 5.29 40.39
N GLU A 222 -12.54 5.25 40.50
CA GLU A 222 -11.63 4.96 39.39
C GLU A 222 -11.77 3.52 38.86
N TYR A 223 -12.16 2.56 39.71
CA TYR A 223 -12.43 1.17 39.30
C TYR A 223 -13.51 1.08 38.22
N ARG A 224 -14.49 2.00 38.27
CA ARG A 224 -15.57 2.09 37.28
C ARG A 224 -15.08 2.52 35.89
N PHE A 225 -13.92 3.19 35.82
CA PHE A 225 -13.32 3.70 34.58
C PHE A 225 -12.20 2.82 34.02
N ILE A 226 -11.71 1.80 34.76
CA ILE A 226 -10.73 0.80 34.26
C ILE A 226 -11.17 0.15 32.94
N SER A 227 -12.49 -0.03 32.75
CA SER A 227 -13.04 -0.62 31.52
C SER A 227 -12.95 0.29 30.29
N LYS A 228 -12.80 1.61 30.48
CA LYS A 228 -12.61 2.58 29.39
C LYS A 228 -11.12 2.74 29.15
N LYS A 229 -10.55 1.82 28.37
CA LYS A 229 -9.19 1.99 27.82
C LYS A 229 -9.14 3.35 27.10
N SER A 230 -8.40 4.30 27.64
CA SER A 230 -7.99 5.51 26.94
C SER A 230 -7.26 5.06 25.68
N SER A 231 -7.58 5.68 24.55
CA SER A 231 -6.78 5.48 23.35
C SER A 231 -5.40 6.08 23.62
N PRO A 232 -4.30 5.32 23.50
CA PRO A 232 -2.98 5.88 23.74
C PRO A 232 -2.75 7.04 22.76
N SER A 233 -2.62 8.25 23.30
CA SER A 233 -2.25 9.44 22.55
C SER A 233 -0.74 9.52 22.56
N PHE A 234 -0.12 9.33 21.40
CA PHE A 234 1.31 9.50 21.23
C PHE A 234 1.62 10.98 21.03
N GLU A 235 2.42 11.55 21.92
CA GLU A 235 3.08 12.83 21.63
C GLU A 235 4.20 12.55 20.65
N LEU A 236 4.03 13.02 19.41
CA LEU A 236 5.02 12.86 18.36
C LEU A 236 5.92 14.11 18.29
N PRO A 237 7.24 13.95 18.10
CA PRO A 237 8.12 15.09 17.84
C PRO A 237 7.69 15.86 16.60
N LYS A 238 7.95 17.18 16.60
CA LYS A 238 7.67 18.03 15.45
C LYS A 238 8.71 17.80 14.36
N GLN A 239 8.44 16.84 13.48
CA GLN A 239 9.30 16.46 12.37
C GLN A 239 8.47 16.09 11.15
N GLU A 240 9.04 16.34 9.96
CA GLU A 240 8.52 15.88 8.68
C GLU A 240 9.24 14.58 8.28
N LEU A 241 8.48 13.57 7.86
CA LEU A 241 9.00 12.27 7.47
C LEU A 241 8.23 11.71 6.28
N TYR A 242 8.94 11.31 5.23
CA TYR A 242 8.37 10.51 4.15
C TYR A 242 8.67 9.03 4.39
N VAL A 243 7.61 8.22 4.53
CA VAL A 243 7.72 6.78 4.65
C VAL A 243 7.12 6.13 3.43
N ARG A 244 7.74 5.05 2.96
CA ARG A 244 7.29 4.31 1.78
C ARG A 244 7.37 2.81 2.01
N ILE A 245 6.47 2.08 1.38
CA ILE A 245 6.34 0.63 1.44
C ILE A 245 6.04 0.11 0.02
N GLU A 246 6.57 -1.06 -0.31
CA GLU A 246 6.26 -1.74 -1.57
C GLU A 246 4.90 -2.44 -1.49
N ALA A 247 3.83 -1.76 -1.86
CA ALA A 247 2.52 -2.39 -1.98
C ALA A 247 2.45 -3.29 -3.24
N PRO A 248 1.45 -4.19 -3.37
CA PRO A 248 1.32 -5.09 -4.53
C PRO A 248 1.09 -4.36 -5.86
N LYS A 249 0.74 -3.07 -5.78
CA LYS A 249 0.52 -2.20 -6.93
C LYS A 249 1.74 -1.32 -7.27
N GLY A 250 2.72 -1.25 -6.38
CA GLY A 250 3.90 -0.40 -6.45
C GLY A 250 4.15 0.38 -5.17
N GLU A 251 4.97 1.41 -5.26
CA GLU A 251 5.31 2.27 -4.14
C GLU A 251 4.04 2.92 -3.58
N LEU A 252 3.83 2.70 -2.29
CA LEU A 252 2.86 3.43 -1.49
C LEU A 252 3.67 4.28 -0.54
N GLY A 253 3.53 5.60 -0.65
CA GLY A 253 4.19 6.56 0.21
C GLY A 253 3.19 7.34 1.05
N ILE A 254 3.62 7.75 2.24
CA ILE A 254 2.93 8.73 3.07
C ILE A 254 3.96 9.76 3.52
N PHE A 255 3.65 11.03 3.28
CA PHE A 255 4.34 12.15 3.90
C PHE A 255 3.63 12.51 5.21
N LEU A 256 4.42 12.60 6.28
CA LEU A 256 3.93 12.79 7.62
C LEU A 256 4.50 14.05 8.24
N ILE A 257 3.64 14.89 8.82
CA ILE A 257 4.04 16.08 9.57
C ILE A 257 3.60 15.92 11.02
N GLY A 258 4.56 15.73 11.92
CA GLY A 258 4.30 15.67 13.36
C GLY A 258 3.97 17.05 13.93
N ASP A 259 2.86 17.17 14.65
CA ASP A 259 2.57 18.32 15.51
C ASP A 259 2.19 17.83 16.92
N GLN A 260 2.53 18.62 17.94
CA GLN A 260 2.46 18.22 19.36
C GLN A 260 1.04 17.88 19.85
N ASN A 261 0.01 18.46 19.22
CA ASN A 261 -1.39 18.33 19.65
C ASN A 261 -2.23 17.40 18.76
N GLY A 262 -1.64 16.84 17.71
CA GLY A 262 -2.37 16.15 16.66
C GLY A 262 -1.51 15.99 15.43
N PHE A 263 -1.79 14.95 14.66
CA PHE A 263 -0.96 14.60 13.52
C PHE A 263 -1.60 15.16 12.24
N SER A 264 -0.83 15.85 11.39
CA SER A 264 -1.29 16.34 10.09
C SER A 264 -0.72 15.45 8.98
N LEU A 265 -1.60 14.66 8.34
CA LEU A 265 -1.24 13.78 7.22
C LEU A 265 -1.42 14.62 5.96
N GLU A 266 -0.35 15.25 5.51
CA GLU A 266 -0.31 15.73 4.14
C GLU A 266 0.06 14.54 3.27
N MET A 267 -0.96 13.80 2.86
CA MET A 267 -0.74 12.59 2.08
C MET A 267 -0.45 12.94 0.64
N GLU A 268 0.83 13.00 0.28
CA GLU A 268 1.17 12.83 -1.12
C GLU A 268 1.05 11.33 -1.45
N ASN A 269 -0.16 10.92 -1.78
CA ASN A 269 -0.45 9.55 -2.17
C ASN A 269 0.17 9.30 -3.55
N SER A 270 1.46 8.93 -3.55
CA SER A 270 2.21 8.48 -4.73
C SER A 270 1.73 7.12 -5.22
N SER A 271 0.43 6.82 -5.08
CA SER A 271 -0.15 5.57 -5.53
C SER A 271 0.20 5.37 -6.99
N ALA A 272 0.90 4.27 -7.29
CA ALA A 272 1.23 3.86 -8.64
C ALA A 272 0.00 3.85 -9.58
N ARG A 273 -1.21 3.76 -9.03
CA ARG A 273 -2.49 3.83 -9.74
C ARG A 273 -2.79 5.23 -10.28
N PHE A 274 -2.52 6.30 -9.53
CA PHE A 274 -2.78 7.67 -9.97
C PHE A 274 -1.90 8.03 -11.16
N TYR A 275 -0.59 7.78 -11.06
CA TYR A 275 0.35 7.96 -12.18
C TYR A 275 0.03 7.04 -13.37
N LYS A 276 -0.45 5.81 -13.12
CA LYS A 276 -0.90 4.91 -14.20
C LYS A 276 -2.12 5.45 -14.96
N PHE A 277 -3.09 6.04 -14.28
CA PHE A 277 -4.27 6.61 -14.94
C PHE A 277 -3.96 7.96 -15.58
N ALA A 278 -3.18 8.82 -14.93
CA ALA A 278 -2.80 10.13 -15.48
C ALA A 278 -2.11 10.02 -16.85
N ASN A 279 -1.36 8.93 -17.07
CA ASN A 279 -0.60 8.72 -18.31
C ASN A 279 -1.29 7.77 -19.30
N SER A 280 -2.56 7.39 -19.09
CA SER A 280 -3.25 6.45 -19.99
C SER A 280 -3.53 7.01 -21.39
N SER A 281 -3.47 8.33 -21.58
CA SER A 281 -3.56 8.98 -22.90
C SER A 281 -2.31 8.80 -23.75
N SER A 282 -1.17 8.47 -23.13
CA SER A 282 0.15 8.38 -23.78
C SER A 282 0.54 6.97 -24.16
N ILE A 283 -0.26 5.97 -23.76
CA ILE A 283 -0.07 4.55 -24.06
C ILE A 283 -1.00 4.23 -25.24
N SER A 284 -0.64 4.66 -26.45
CA SER A 284 -1.29 4.30 -27.71
C SER A 284 -0.36 3.47 -28.58
#